data_AF-A0A1M7Z397-F1
#
_entry.id   AF-A0A1M7Z397-F1
#
_cell.length_a   1.000
_cell.length_b   1.000
_cell.length_c   1.000
_cell.angle_alpha   90.00
_cell.angle_beta   90.00
_cell.angle_gamma   90.00
#
_symmetry.space_group_name_H-M   'P 1'
#
loop_
_entity.id
_entity.type
_entity.pdbx_description
1 polymer ?
#
loop_
_entity_poly.entity_id
_entity_poly.type
_entity_poly.pdbx_seq_one_letter_code
_entity_poly.pdbx_strand_id
1 'polypeptide(L)'
;MSQIEVFKNGEWTNEQPVTGDTCRETLDSGAMVEFEFVEIDIAELKSERITQIKQEAEERITCLNWRLQRAQERESLNVTDVETVEDVMKLREAIRTASNDAELAVNQLETVEAIESFSW
;
A
#
# COMPACT_ATOMS: atom_id res chain seq x y z
N MET A 1 -25.96 14.62 9.18
CA MET A 1 -24.99 13.85 9.99
C MET A 1 -25.62 12.48 10.10
N SER A 2 -25.07 11.47 9.44
CA SER A 2 -25.53 10.11 9.66
C SER A 2 -25.24 9.73 11.11
N GLN A 3 -26.19 9.04 11.72
CA GLN A 3 -26.10 8.61 13.11
C GLN A 3 -25.93 7.09 13.09
N ILE A 4 -24.80 6.64 13.62
CA ILE A 4 -24.51 5.21 13.79
C ILE A 4 -24.97 4.79 15.17
N GLU A 5 -25.79 3.75 15.23
CA GLU A 5 -26.25 3.12 16.47
C GLU A 5 -25.72 1.70 16.55
N VAL A 6 -25.43 1.25 17.76
CA VAL A 6 -24.86 -0.06 18.08
C VAL A 6 -25.91 -0.92 18.77
N PHE A 7 -26.06 -2.17 18.36
CA PHE A 7 -26.99 -3.11 18.99
C PHE A 7 -26.35 -3.75 20.22
N LYS A 8 -26.86 -3.41 21.41
CA LYS A 8 -26.41 -3.95 22.69
C LYS A 8 -27.61 -4.34 23.54
N ASN A 9 -27.55 -5.52 24.16
CA ASN A 9 -28.57 -5.98 25.12
C ASN A 9 -30.02 -5.95 24.59
N GLY A 10 -30.23 -6.09 23.28
CA GLY A 10 -31.56 -6.04 22.66
C GLY A 10 -32.05 -4.64 22.27
N GLU A 11 -31.23 -3.61 22.47
CA GLU A 11 -31.56 -2.20 22.17
C GLU A 11 -30.49 -1.56 21.28
N TRP A 12 -30.87 -0.50 20.57
CA TRP A 12 -29.95 0.30 19.76
C TRP A 12 -29.49 1.51 20.56
N THR A 13 -28.18 1.65 20.76
CA THR A 13 -27.57 2.71 21.56
C THR A 13 -26.61 3.57 20.74
N ASN A 14 -26.46 4.84 21.13
CA ASN A 14 -25.52 5.77 20.51
C ASN A 14 -24.18 5.71 21.25
N GLU A 15 -23.42 4.66 20.98
CA GLU A 15 -22.11 4.41 21.57
C GLU A 15 -21.04 4.25 20.49
N GLN A 16 -19.77 4.38 20.86
CA GLN A 16 -18.67 4.10 19.96
C GLN A 16 -18.66 2.59 19.65
N PRO A 17 -18.80 2.16 18.38
CA PRO A 17 -18.78 0.75 18.03
C PRO A 17 -17.40 0.15 18.25
N VAL A 18 -17.35 -1.14 18.57
CA VAL A 18 -16.12 -1.94 18.61
C VAL A 18 -16.22 -3.14 17.65
N THR A 19 -15.08 -3.70 17.26
CA THR A 19 -15.04 -4.83 16.31
C THR A 19 -15.98 -5.97 16.73
N GLY A 20 -16.82 -6.41 15.80
CA GLY A 20 -17.84 -7.45 16.01
C GLY A 20 -19.21 -6.91 16.42
N ASP A 21 -19.34 -5.60 16.64
CA ASP A 21 -20.62 -5.00 16.96
C ASP A 21 -21.54 -4.92 15.74
N THR A 22 -22.79 -5.33 15.92
CA THR A 22 -23.85 -5.05 14.94
C THR A 22 -24.25 -3.58 15.05
N CYS A 23 -24.04 -2.85 13.97
CA CYS A 23 -24.31 -1.42 13.88
C CYS A 23 -25.41 -1.16 12.83
N ARG A 24 -26.06 -0.01 12.95
CA ARG A 24 -26.91 0.52 11.89
C ARG A 24 -26.63 1.99 11.64
N GLU A 25 -26.69 2.39 10.40
CA GLU A 25 -26.59 3.79 9.97
C GLU A 25 -27.91 4.23 9.33
N THR A 26 -28.40 5.40 9.73
CA THR A 26 -29.48 6.08 9.02
C THR A 26 -28.88 7.00 7.96
N LEU A 27 -29.13 6.69 6.68
CA LEU A 27 -28.71 7.52 5.55
C LEU A 27 -29.61 8.76 5.42
N ASP A 28 -29.12 9.80 4.74
CA ASP A 28 -29.90 11.03 4.47
C ASP A 28 -31.21 10.74 3.68
N SER A 29 -31.29 9.59 3.00
CA SER A 29 -32.49 9.11 2.31
C SER A 29 -33.56 8.49 3.24
N GLY A 30 -33.25 8.32 4.52
CA GLY A 30 -34.08 7.60 5.49
C GLY A 30 -33.94 6.07 5.43
N ALA A 31 -33.08 5.55 4.55
CA ALA A 31 -32.74 4.13 4.53
C ALA A 31 -31.88 3.76 5.74
N MET A 32 -32.13 2.56 6.30
CA MET A 32 -31.36 1.98 7.39
C MET A 32 -30.45 0.88 6.83
N VAL A 33 -29.16 1.00 7.08
CA VAL A 33 -28.17 -0.02 6.69
C VAL A 33 -27.63 -0.65 7.95
N GLU A 34 -27.82 -1.96 8.12
CA GLU A 34 -27.21 -2.73 9.20
C GLU A 34 -25.90 -3.35 8.69
N PHE A 35 -24.86 -3.28 9.50
CA PHE A 35 -23.54 -3.79 9.18
C PHE A 35 -22.81 -4.25 10.45
N GLU A 36 -21.85 -5.14 10.31
CA GLU A 36 -20.93 -5.49 11.39
C GLU A 36 -19.76 -4.50 11.38
N PHE A 37 -19.47 -3.87 12.51
CA PHE A 37 -18.34 -2.97 12.63
C PHE A 37 -17.05 -3.75 12.74
N VAL A 38 -16.04 -3.34 11.96
CA VAL A 38 -14.69 -3.86 12.02
C VAL A 38 -13.74 -2.67 12.14
N GLU A 39 -13.01 -2.59 13.24
CA GLU A 39 -11.90 -1.66 13.38
C GLU A 39 -10.76 -2.11 12.47
N ILE A 40 -10.32 -1.24 11.57
CA ILE A 40 -9.20 -1.52 10.68
C ILE A 40 -7.90 -1.29 11.47
N ASP A 41 -7.08 -2.34 11.59
CA ASP A 41 -5.75 -2.21 12.19
C ASP A 41 -4.82 -1.47 11.22
N ILE A 42 -4.53 -0.22 11.55
CA ILE A 42 -3.61 0.63 10.79
C ILE A 42 -2.22 -0.02 10.66
N ALA A 43 -1.75 -0.75 11.67
CA ALA A 43 -0.44 -1.41 11.61
C ALA A 43 -0.44 -2.57 10.59
N GLU A 44 -1.51 -3.35 10.55
CA GLU A 44 -1.69 -4.41 9.56
C GLU A 44 -1.78 -3.82 8.15
N LEU A 45 -2.59 -2.80 7.96
CA LEU A 45 -2.76 -2.14 6.66
C LEU A 45 -1.44 -1.54 6.14
N LYS A 46 -0.64 -0.91 7.02
CA LYS A 46 0.72 -0.45 6.66
C LYS A 46 1.62 -1.60 6.25
N SER A 47 1.59 -2.72 6.98
CA SER A 47 2.40 -3.90 6.69
C SER A 47 2.06 -4.50 5.33
N GLU A 48 0.77 -4.60 5.00
CA GLU A 48 0.31 -5.04 3.68
C GLU A 48 0.79 -4.11 2.58
N ARG A 49 0.65 -2.80 2.77
CA ARG A 49 1.05 -1.80 1.78
C ARG A 49 2.56 -1.82 1.53
N ILE A 50 3.36 -1.92 2.59
CA ILE A 50 4.82 -2.07 2.50
C ILE A 50 5.21 -3.35 1.76
N THR A 51 4.48 -4.45 1.98
CA THR A 51 4.71 -5.71 1.27
C THR A 51 4.47 -5.55 -0.22
N GLN A 52 3.38 -4.87 -0.61
CA GLN A 52 3.07 -4.59 -2.02
C GLN A 52 4.15 -3.70 -2.67
N ILE A 53 4.62 -2.66 -1.97
CA ILE A 53 5.72 -1.79 -2.43
C ILE A 53 6.98 -2.63 -2.73
N LYS A 54 7.35 -3.54 -1.81
CA LYS A 54 8.52 -4.41 -1.99
C LYS A 54 8.38 -5.35 -3.18
N GLN A 55 7.21 -5.95 -3.35
CA GLN A 55 6.93 -6.84 -4.49
C GLN A 55 7.04 -6.08 -5.81
N GLU A 56 6.42 -4.91 -5.90
CA GLU A 56 6.50 -4.09 -7.11
C GLU A 56 7.93 -3.58 -7.37
N ALA A 57 8.69 -3.23 -6.34
CA ALA A 57 10.11 -2.88 -6.47
C ALA A 57 10.94 -4.05 -7.03
N GLU A 58 10.71 -5.27 -6.52
CA GLU A 58 11.35 -6.50 -6.98
C GLU A 58 11.02 -6.78 -8.45
N GLU A 59 9.76 -6.63 -8.85
CA GLU A 59 9.32 -6.79 -10.25
C GLU A 59 10.00 -5.76 -11.17
N ARG A 60 9.97 -4.48 -10.79
CA ARG A 60 10.64 -3.39 -11.53
C ARG A 60 12.13 -3.67 -11.68
N ILE A 61 12.80 -4.14 -10.63
CA ILE A 61 14.22 -4.53 -10.65
C ILE A 61 14.46 -5.76 -11.55
N THR A 62 13.61 -6.77 -11.47
CA THR A 62 13.73 -8.00 -12.26
C THR A 62 13.56 -7.73 -13.75
N CYS A 63 12.68 -6.80 -14.11
CA CYS A 63 12.52 -6.32 -15.48
C CYS A 63 13.82 -5.72 -16.06
N LEU A 64 14.76 -5.26 -15.22
CA LEU A 64 16.07 -4.76 -15.68
C LEU A 64 17.09 -5.87 -15.97
N ASN A 65 16.81 -7.14 -15.67
CA ASN A 65 17.77 -8.24 -15.82
C ASN A 65 18.24 -8.41 -17.28
N TRP A 66 17.34 -8.26 -18.26
CA TRP A 66 17.73 -8.38 -19.66
C TRP A 66 18.66 -7.23 -20.10
N ARG A 67 18.48 -6.02 -19.55
CA ARG A 67 19.36 -4.87 -19.80
C ARG A 67 20.73 -5.12 -19.21
N LEU A 68 20.77 -5.67 -17.99
CA LEU A 68 22.01 -6.04 -17.31
C LEU A 68 22.78 -7.09 -18.11
N GLN A 69 22.11 -8.16 -18.54
CA GLN A 69 22.73 -9.20 -19.37
C GLN A 69 23.28 -8.61 -20.67
N ARG A 70 22.48 -7.81 -21.38
CA ARG A 70 22.90 -7.16 -22.62
C ARG A 70 24.09 -6.23 -22.42
N ALA A 71 24.14 -5.50 -21.30
CA ALA A 71 25.27 -4.64 -20.97
C ALA A 71 26.55 -5.45 -20.72
N GLN A 72 26.46 -6.57 -19.99
CA GLN A 72 27.58 -7.48 -19.74
C GLN A 72 28.12 -8.10 -21.05
N GLU A 73 27.23 -8.55 -21.93
CA GLU A 73 27.59 -9.08 -23.24
C GLU A 73 28.33 -8.04 -24.08
N ARG A 74 27.83 -6.80 -24.13
CA ARG A 74 28.47 -5.68 -24.84
C ARG A 74 29.83 -5.30 -24.29
N GLU A 75 29.97 -5.28 -22.96
CA GLU A 75 31.24 -5.03 -22.28
C GLU A 75 32.28 -6.09 -22.66
N SER A 76 31.90 -7.37 -22.69
CA SER A 76 32.79 -8.47 -23.13
C SER A 76 33.25 -8.36 -24.59
N LEU A 77 32.46 -7.68 -25.41
CA LEU A 77 32.73 -7.43 -26.83
C LEU A 77 33.45 -6.09 -27.07
N ASN A 78 33.80 -5.35 -26.00
CA ASN A 78 34.36 -3.99 -26.06
C ASN A 78 33.50 -3.03 -26.91
N VAL A 79 32.18 -3.19 -26.91
CA VAL A 79 31.27 -2.25 -27.58
C VAL A 79 31.21 -0.97 -26.76
N THR A 80 31.57 0.17 -27.36
CA THR A 80 31.55 1.49 -26.72
C THR A 80 30.25 2.24 -27.01
N ASP A 81 30.04 3.36 -26.31
CA ASP A 81 28.90 4.28 -26.53
C ASP A 81 27.51 3.64 -26.38
N VAL A 82 27.41 2.69 -25.45
CA VAL A 82 26.19 1.96 -25.10
C VAL A 82 25.99 1.98 -23.58
N GLU A 83 24.76 1.72 -23.15
CA GLU A 83 24.42 1.47 -21.75
C GLU A 83 25.37 0.43 -21.12
N THR A 84 25.99 0.81 -20.01
CA THR A 84 26.97 -0.01 -19.29
C THR A 84 26.32 -0.81 -18.15
N VAL A 85 27.06 -1.77 -17.59
CA VAL A 85 26.64 -2.49 -16.38
C VAL A 85 26.42 -1.51 -15.22
N GLU A 86 27.29 -0.51 -15.10
CA GLU A 86 27.17 0.54 -14.07
C GLU A 86 25.85 1.32 -14.21
N ASP A 87 25.45 1.67 -15.44
CA ASP A 87 24.19 2.39 -15.69
C ASP A 87 22.97 1.59 -15.23
N VAL A 88 22.93 0.30 -15.56
CA VAL A 88 21.82 -0.57 -15.14
C VAL A 88 21.83 -0.76 -13.62
N MET A 89 23.01 -0.88 -13.00
CA MET A 89 23.13 -0.99 -11.54
C MET A 89 22.67 0.29 -10.81
N LYS A 90 22.96 1.49 -11.36
CA LYS A 90 22.41 2.76 -10.85
C LYS A 90 20.89 2.80 -10.92
N LEU A 91 20.29 2.30 -11.99
CA LEU A 91 18.82 2.21 -12.10
C LEU A 91 18.21 1.25 -11.07
N ARG A 92 18.83 0.09 -10.86
CA ARG A 92 18.39 -0.84 -9.80
C ARG A 92 18.47 -0.20 -8.43
N GLU A 93 19.54 0.55 -8.16
CA GLU A 93 19.70 1.24 -6.88
C GLU A 93 18.68 2.37 -6.70
N ALA A 94 18.40 3.15 -7.75
CA ALA A 94 17.35 4.16 -7.70
C ALA A 94 15.98 3.56 -7.33
N ILE A 95 15.64 2.37 -7.84
CA ILE A 95 14.40 1.67 -7.46
C ILE A 95 14.42 1.25 -5.99
N ARG A 96 15.56 0.74 -5.48
CA ARG A 96 15.69 0.38 -4.06
C ARG A 96 15.52 1.59 -3.15
N THR A 97 16.16 2.70 -3.49
CA THR A 97 16.02 3.95 -2.74
C THR A 97 14.57 4.44 -2.76
N ALA A 98 13.93 4.48 -3.93
CA ALA A 98 12.53 4.89 -4.04
C ALA A 98 11.57 3.97 -3.26
N SER A 99 11.81 2.66 -3.26
CA SER A 99 11.05 1.69 -2.44
C SER A 99 11.21 2.00 -0.96
N ASN A 100 12.44 2.18 -0.47
CA ASN A 100 12.70 2.49 0.93
C ASN A 100 12.03 3.80 1.36
N ASP A 101 12.08 4.83 0.51
CA ASP A 101 11.44 6.12 0.77
C ASP A 101 9.91 5.98 0.81
N ALA A 102 9.33 5.17 -0.07
CA ALA A 102 7.90 4.88 -0.07
C ALA A 102 7.46 4.11 1.18
N GLU A 103 8.24 3.12 1.63
CA GLU A 103 7.98 2.41 2.89
C GLU A 103 8.01 3.35 4.09
N LEU A 104 8.98 4.28 4.13
CA LEU A 104 9.05 5.28 5.17
C LEU A 104 7.84 6.21 5.13
N ALA A 105 7.41 6.64 3.94
CA ALA A 105 6.24 7.48 3.76
C ALA A 105 4.96 6.78 4.27
N VAL A 106 4.73 5.51 3.92
CA VAL A 106 3.58 4.72 4.43
C VAL A 106 3.60 4.64 5.96
N ASN A 107 4.76 4.44 6.58
CA ASN A 107 4.87 4.38 8.03
C ASN A 107 4.49 5.69 8.73
N GLN A 108 4.64 6.83 8.04
CA GLN A 108 4.29 8.16 8.56
C GLN A 108 2.80 8.50 8.42
N LEU A 109 2.01 7.73 7.66
CA LEU A 109 0.58 7.96 7.50
C LEU A 109 -0.20 7.57 8.76
N GLU A 110 -1.21 8.34 9.14
CA GLU A 110 -1.94 8.14 10.40
C GLU A 110 -3.39 7.67 10.19
N THR A 111 -3.89 7.68 8.96
CA THR A 111 -5.28 7.35 8.66
C THR A 111 -5.37 6.24 7.61
N VAL A 112 -6.43 5.43 7.71
CA VAL A 112 -6.75 4.37 6.74
C VAL A 112 -6.84 4.93 5.33
N GLU A 113 -7.62 6.01 5.14
CA GLU A 113 -7.80 6.65 3.83
C GLU A 113 -6.47 7.10 3.19
N ALA A 114 -5.55 7.65 3.98
CA ALA A 114 -4.25 8.06 3.48
C ALA A 114 -3.40 6.86 3.05
N ILE A 115 -3.46 5.75 3.79
CA ILE A 115 -2.71 4.53 3.45
C ILE A 115 -3.28 3.87 2.19
N GLU A 116 -4.60 3.79 2.07
CA GLU A 116 -5.28 3.19 0.91
C GLU A 116 -5.07 4.01 -0.36
N SER A 117 -5.03 5.34 -0.24
CA SER A 117 -4.81 6.25 -1.38
C SER A 117 -3.33 6.47 -1.72
N PHE A 118 -2.39 5.98 -0.91
CA PHE A 118 -0.95 6.14 -1.13
C PHE A 118 -0.50 5.48 -2.45
N SER A 119 0.33 6.16 -3.25
CA SER A 119 0.88 5.68 -4.52
C SER A 119 2.36 6.00 -4.65
N TRP A 120 3.14 5.16 -5.35
CA TRP A 120 4.60 5.32 -5.50
C TRP A 120 5.15 4.85 -6.87
#